data_AF-X1EDS0-F1
#
_entry.id   AF-X1EDS0-F1
#
_cell.length_a   1.000
_cell.length_b   1.000
_cell.length_c   1.000
_cell.angle_alpha   90.00
_cell.angle_beta   90.00
_cell.angle_gamma   90.00
#
_symmetry.space_group_name_H-M   'P 1'
#
loop_
_entity.id
_entity.type
_entity.pdbx_description
1 polymer ?
#
loop_
_entity_poly.entity_id
_entity_poly.type
_entity_poly.pdbx_seq_one_letter_code
_entity_poly.pdbx_strand_id
1 'polypeptide(L)'
;FAEDVFTLEHRKNESFIRFLLPTAETALSNLHRDEVLKEEELPLKYFSYTPCYRREAGSYRANERGMIRGHQFNKVEIFQFTRPEDS
;
A
#
# COMPACT_ATOMS: atom_id res chain seq x y z
N PHE A 1 10.21 2.49 -5.06
CA PHE A 1 9.44 1.32 -4.59
C PHE A 1 10.30 0.31 -3.84
N ALA A 2 11.21 -0.43 -4.49
CA ALA A 2 12.03 -1.44 -3.80
C ALA A 2 12.91 -0.85 -2.67
N GLU A 3 13.32 0.41 -2.81
CA GLU A 3 14.11 1.11 -1.79
C GLU A 3 13.29 1.57 -0.58
N ASP A 4 11.96 1.66 -0.73
CA ASP A 4 11.04 2.23 0.28
C ASP A 4 10.32 1.17 1.12
N VAL A 5 10.34 -0.10 0.69
CA VAL A 5 9.61 -1.20 1.32
C VAL A 5 10.54 -2.13 2.09
N PHE A 6 10.03 -2.72 3.17
CA PHE A 6 10.72 -3.80 3.87
C PHE A 6 10.47 -5.12 3.15
N THR A 7 11.48 -5.63 2.46
CA THR A 7 11.43 -6.96 1.81
C THR A 7 11.60 -8.06 2.85
N LEU A 8 10.78 -9.12 2.75
CA LEU A 8 10.89 -10.30 3.59
C LEU A 8 11.91 -11.27 3.01
N GLU A 9 12.54 -12.07 3.87
CA GLU A 9 13.48 -13.10 3.42
C GLU A 9 12.82 -14.04 2.39
N HIS A 10 13.52 -14.23 1.28
CA HIS A 10 13.10 -15.10 0.22
C HIS A 10 13.22 -16.56 0.67
N ARG A 11 12.10 -17.27 0.77
CA ARG A 11 12.13 -18.70 1.10
C ARG A 11 12.52 -19.48 -0.15
N LYS A 12 13.37 -20.51 -0.01
CA LYS A 12 13.97 -21.30 -1.12
C LYS A 12 12.98 -21.87 -2.16
N ASN A 13 11.67 -21.88 -1.88
CA ASN A 13 10.63 -22.44 -2.73
C ASN A 13 9.63 -21.39 -3.24
N GLU A 14 9.88 -20.10 -3.07
CA GLU A 14 8.99 -19.05 -3.54
C GLU A 14 9.49 -18.47 -4.85
N SER A 15 8.60 -18.29 -5.83
CA SER A 15 8.94 -17.67 -7.12
C SER A 15 8.80 -16.16 -7.10
N PHE A 16 8.30 -15.58 -6.01
CA PHE A 16 7.97 -14.16 -5.91
C PHE A 16 8.54 -13.52 -4.64
N ILE A 17 8.79 -12.21 -4.72
CA ILE A 17 9.29 -11.40 -3.62
C ILE A 17 8.08 -10.95 -2.78
N ARG A 18 8.20 -11.06 -1.46
CA ARG A 18 7.24 -10.48 -0.52
C ARG A 18 7.85 -9.28 0.19
N PHE A 19 7.01 -8.30 0.49
CA PHE A 19 7.38 -7.12 1.24
C PHE A 19 6.22 -6.70 2.14
N LEU A 20 6.52 -5.98 3.22
CA LEU A 20 5.50 -5.38 4.08
C LEU A 20 4.85 -4.19 3.36
N LEU A 21 3.53 -4.06 3.49
CA LEU A 21 2.77 -3.02 2.80
C LEU A 21 3.20 -1.62 3.28
N PRO A 22 3.63 -0.72 2.37
CA PRO A 22 3.89 0.68 2.71
C PRO A 22 2.61 1.52 2.84
N THR A 23 1.50 0.97 2.36
CA THR A 23 0.13 1.49 2.42
C THR A 23 -0.86 0.36 2.03
N ALA A 24 -2.10 0.42 2.52
CA ALA A 24 -3.18 -0.47 2.08
C ALA A 24 -3.49 -0.34 0.57
N GLU A 25 -3.22 0.81 -0.05
CA GLU A 25 -3.37 1.05 -1.49
C GLU A 25 -2.72 -0.04 -2.35
N THR A 26 -1.53 -0.52 -1.96
CA THR A 26 -0.80 -1.54 -2.73
C THR A 26 -1.60 -2.85 -2.82
N ALA A 27 -2.37 -3.18 -1.80
CA ALA A 27 -3.28 -4.32 -1.82
C ALA A 27 -4.62 -3.96 -2.51
N LEU A 28 -5.21 -2.82 -2.16
CA LEU A 28 -6.52 -2.38 -2.66
C LEU A 28 -6.54 -2.17 -4.18
N SER A 29 -5.49 -1.57 -4.74
CA SER A 29 -5.33 -1.40 -6.20
C SER A 29 -5.31 -2.72 -6.97
N ASN A 30 -4.96 -3.82 -6.31
CA ASN A 30 -4.90 -5.15 -6.89
C ASN A 30 -6.08 -6.04 -6.49
N LEU A 31 -7.06 -5.50 -5.76
CA LEU A 31 -8.20 -6.27 -5.25
C LEU A 31 -9.01 -6.93 -6.37
N HIS A 32 -9.18 -6.21 -7.49
CA HIS A 32 -9.89 -6.66 -8.69
C HIS A 32 -8.92 -7.03 -9.83
N ARG A 33 -7.68 -7.42 -9.50
CA ARG A 33 -6.73 -7.85 -10.52
C ARG A 33 -7.32 -9.07 -11.26
N ASP A 34 -7.22 -9.03 -12.58
CA ASP A 34 -7.75 -10.08 -13.48
C ASP A 34 -9.29 -10.18 -13.52
N GLU A 35 -10.00 -9.15 -13.03
CA GLU A 35 -11.46 -9.03 -13.12
C GLU A 35 -11.87 -7.98 -14.16
N VAL A 36 -13.04 -8.17 -14.78
CA VAL A 36 -13.71 -7.15 -15.60
C VAL A 36 -14.91 -6.63 -14.82
N LEU A 37 -14.78 -5.43 -14.26
CA LEU A 37 -15.84 -4.79 -13.49
C LEU A 37 -16.93 -4.27 -14.43
N LYS A 38 -18.20 -4.41 -14.06
CA LYS A 38 -19.28 -3.80 -14.82
C LYS A 38 -19.37 -2.32 -14.49
N GLU A 39 -19.66 -1.50 -15.49
CA GLU A 39 -19.78 -0.05 -15.31
C GLU A 39 -20.87 0.32 -14.28
N GLU A 40 -21.97 -0.43 -14.25
CA GLU A 40 -23.09 -0.25 -13.31
C GLU A 40 -22.73 -0.52 -11.83
N GLU A 41 -21.62 -1.22 -11.57
CA GLU A 41 -21.12 -1.50 -10.22
C GLU A 41 -20.22 -0.36 -9.68
N LEU A 42 -19.80 0.56 -10.56
CA LEU A 42 -18.96 1.68 -10.19
C LEU A 42 -19.82 2.87 -9.68
N PRO A 43 -19.36 3.61 -8.66
CA PRO A 43 -18.07 3.46 -8.01
C PRO A 43 -18.05 2.41 -6.89
N LEU A 44 -16.97 1.64 -6.83
CA LEU A 44 -16.67 0.77 -5.69
C LEU A 44 -15.79 1.53 -4.69
N LYS A 45 -16.26 1.67 -3.45
CA LYS A 45 -15.61 2.47 -2.39
C LYS A 45 -15.16 1.58 -1.26
N TYR A 46 -13.87 1.66 -0.93
CA TYR A 46 -13.23 0.86 0.10
C TYR A 46 -12.64 1.75 1.18
N PHE A 47 -12.66 1.23 2.42
CA PHE A 47 -11.81 1.73 3.48
C PHE A 47 -10.99 0.58 4.07
N SER A 48 -9.80 0.87 4.57
CA SER A 48 -8.93 -0.14 5.19
C SER A 48 -8.13 0.46 6.33
N TYR A 49 -8.06 -0.23 7.47
CA TYR A 49 -7.19 0.15 8.57
C TYR A 49 -6.04 -0.84 8.68
N THR A 50 -4.82 -0.41 8.37
CA THR A 50 -3.64 -1.28 8.39
C THR A 50 -2.43 -0.61 9.04
N PRO A 51 -1.53 -1.40 9.65
CA PRO A 51 -0.17 -0.96 9.86
C PRO A 51 0.54 -0.82 8.51
N CYS A 52 1.23 0.31 8.33
CA CYS A 52 2.00 0.67 7.15
C CYS A 52 3.48 0.71 7.50
N TYR A 53 4.32 0.10 6.65
CA TYR A 53 5.76 -0.05 6.89
C TYR A 53 6.58 0.65 5.82
N ARG A 54 7.35 1.68 6.19
CA ARG A 54 8.20 2.44 5.27
C ARG A 54 9.65 2.51 5.73
N ARG A 55 10.59 2.26 4.83
CA ARG A 55 12.03 2.32 5.15
C ARG A 55 12.52 3.74 5.42
N GLU A 56 11.85 4.75 4.87
CA GLU A 56 12.26 6.15 4.97
C GLU A 56 13.73 6.36 4.55
N ALA A 57 14.16 5.64 3.50
CA ALA A 57 15.52 5.73 2.98
C ALA A 57 15.83 7.17 2.56
N GLY A 58 16.94 7.72 3.05
CA GLY A 58 17.40 9.07 2.71
C GLY A 58 16.98 10.19 3.69
N SER A 59 16.25 9.90 4.77
CA SER A 59 15.82 10.95 5.73
C SER A 59 16.79 11.22 6.89
N TYR A 60 18.08 10.96 6.69
CA TYR A 60 19.10 11.15 7.74
C TYR A 60 19.05 12.61 8.25
N ARG A 61 18.70 12.80 9.53
CA ARG A 61 18.57 14.08 10.25
C ARG A 61 17.27 14.89 10.09
N ALA A 62 16.25 14.39 9.41
CA ALA A 62 14.96 15.08 9.31
C ALA A 62 13.91 14.46 10.27
N ASN A 63 13.58 15.18 11.34
CA ASN A 63 12.40 14.92 12.19
C ASN A 63 12.37 13.57 12.94
N GLU A 64 13.50 13.15 13.52
CA GLU A 64 13.62 11.88 14.26
C GLU A 64 12.93 11.87 15.64
N ARG A 65 12.40 13.02 16.10
CA ARG A 65 11.75 13.12 17.42
C ARG A 65 10.22 13.17 17.27
N GLY A 66 9.54 12.21 17.90
CA GLY A 66 8.08 12.12 17.93
C GLY A 66 7.52 11.06 16.97
N MET A 67 6.21 11.10 16.74
CA MET A 67 5.49 10.12 15.90
C MET A 67 5.24 10.59 14.46
N ILE A 68 5.85 11.72 14.06
CA ILE A 68 5.61 12.33 12.73
C ILE A 68 6.20 11.47 11.61
N ARG A 69 7.37 10.85 11.86
CA ARG A 69 8.07 10.01 10.88
C ARG A 69 8.64 8.81 11.60
N GLY A 70 8.23 7.62 11.19
CA GLY A 70 8.68 6.36 11.75
C GLY A 70 8.48 5.22 10.77
N HIS A 71 9.13 4.09 11.03
CA HIS A 71 9.06 2.93 10.14
C HIS A 71 7.71 2.24 10.12
N GLN A 72 6.92 2.41 11.18
CA GLN A 72 5.58 1.86 11.30
C GLN A 72 4.63 2.96 11.76
N PHE A 73 3.48 3.03 11.09
CA PHE A 73 2.34 3.86 11.50
C PHE A 73 1.04 3.20 11.07
N ASN A 74 -0.07 3.51 11.74
CA ASN A 74 -1.39 3.03 11.33
C ASN A 74 -2.06 4.06 10.43
N LYS A 75 -2.77 3.61 9.40
CA LYS A 75 -3.49 4.47 8.47
C LYS A 75 -4.86 3.91 8.18
N VAL A 76 -5.88 4.77 8.20
CA VAL A 76 -7.16 4.50 7.54
C VAL A 76 -7.00 4.98 6.09
N GLU A 77 -7.02 4.04 5.16
CA GLU A 77 -7.01 4.32 3.73
C GLU A 77 -8.42 4.38 3.18
N ILE A 78 -8.66 5.31 2.26
CA ILE A 78 -9.88 5.38 1.43
C ILE A 78 -9.43 5.16 -0.01
N PHE A 79 -10.04 4.21 -0.71
CA PHE A 79 -9.70 3.84 -2.09
C PHE A 79 -10.97 3.67 -2.90
N GLN A 80 -10.96 4.10 -4.16
CA GLN A 80 -12.14 4.05 -5.02
C GLN A 80 -11.77 3.57 -6.43
N PHE A 81 -12.54 2.63 -6.97
CA PHE A 81 -12.56 2.37 -8.41
C PHE A 81 -13.73 3.16 -9.00
N THR A 82 -13.45 3.97 -10.03
CA THR A 82 -14.42 4.87 -10.68
C THR A 82 -14.43 4.65 -12.18
N ARG A 83 -15.45 5.22 -12.84
CA ARG A 83 -15.38 5.49 -14.26
C ARG A 83 -14.33 6.58 -14.52
N PRO A 84 -13.64 6.58 -15.67
CA PRO A 84 -12.63 7.59 -15.99
C PRO A 84 -13.14 9.03 -15.89
N GLU A 85 -14.39 9.29 -16.27
CA GLU A 85 -15.03 10.60 -16.23
C GLU A 85 -15.41 11.10 -14.83
N ASP A 86 -15.42 10.22 -13.82
CA ASP A 86 -15.72 10.55 -12.43
C ASP A 86 -14.44 10.61 -11.55
N SER A 87 -13.25 10.53 -12.15
CA SER A 87 -11.95 10.54 -11.46
C SER A 87 -11.35 11.93 -11.24
#